data_AF-A0A5P9J690-F1
#
_entry.id   AF-A0A5P9J690-F1
#
_cell.length_a   1.000
_cell.length_b   1.000
_cell.length_c   1.000
_cell.angle_alpha   90.00
_cell.angle_beta   90.00
_cell.angle_gamma   90.00
#
_symmetry.space_group_name_H-M   'P 1'
#
loop_
_entity.id
_entity.type
_entity.pdbx_description
1 polymer ?
#
loop_
_entity_poly.entity_id
_entity_poly.type
_entity_poly.pdbx_seq_one_letter_code
_entity_poly.pdbx_strand_id
1 'polypeptide(L)'
;MQFLRSREFQKDAHAGKEVNTLTPADIEIADGTVKIDKDRFNFRDVIVASINNDTVKGDGVGGSALFKTREFLTNGRMIQKVYKATFNEEAAVKMNDIGREIVDAGGSVKITSINDMAFRRAFFR
;
A
#
# COMPACT_ATOMS: atom_id res chain seq x y z
N MET A 1 21.27 -12.60 52.34
CA MET A 1 19.95 -12.01 52.03
C MET A 1 20.08 -11.10 50.82
N GLN A 2 19.08 -11.14 49.93
CA GLN A 2 18.83 -10.29 48.74
C GLN A 2 19.71 -10.58 47.51
N PHE A 3 19.28 -11.39 46.53
CA PHE A 3 18.25 -11.24 45.48
C PHE A 3 18.59 -10.26 44.34
N LEU A 4 18.73 -10.87 43.14
CA LEU A 4 18.26 -10.42 41.82
C LEU A 4 18.76 -9.08 41.25
N ARG A 5 19.42 -9.16 40.08
CA ARG A 5 18.72 -9.00 38.78
C ARG A 5 19.73 -9.15 37.64
N SER A 6 19.62 -10.26 36.93
CA SER A 6 20.06 -10.38 35.55
C SER A 6 19.45 -9.21 34.77
N ARG A 7 20.27 -8.29 34.28
CA ARG A 7 19.79 -7.28 33.33
C ARG A 7 19.57 -7.99 32.00
N GLU A 8 18.34 -8.41 31.80
CA GLU A 8 17.81 -8.84 30.52
C GLU A 8 18.17 -7.81 29.44
N PHE A 9 18.70 -8.33 28.35
CA PHE A 9 18.75 -7.69 27.05
C PHE A 9 17.34 -7.23 26.67
N GLN A 10 16.97 -5.98 26.94
CA GLN A 10 15.97 -5.30 26.12
C GLN A 10 16.72 -4.57 25.02
N LYS A 11 17.01 -5.31 23.95
CA LYS A 11 17.12 -4.68 22.64
C LYS A 11 15.72 -4.19 22.32
N ASP A 12 15.51 -2.88 22.42
CA ASP A 12 14.40 -2.19 21.76
C ASP A 12 14.58 -2.33 20.24
N ALA A 13 14.36 -3.54 19.75
CA ALA A 13 14.06 -3.79 18.36
C ALA A 13 12.59 -3.43 18.18
N HIS A 14 12.30 -2.14 17.99
CA HIS A 14 11.09 -1.72 17.27
C HIS A 14 11.22 -2.08 15.78
N ALA A 15 11.53 -3.35 15.51
CA ALA A 15 11.38 -4.00 14.23
C ALA A 15 10.01 -4.69 14.28
N GLY A 16 9.02 -4.10 13.61
CA GLY A 16 7.69 -4.71 13.47
C GLY A 16 6.56 -3.86 14.02
N LYS A 17 6.46 -2.59 13.62
CA LYS A 17 5.10 -2.06 13.39
C LYS A 17 4.51 -2.97 12.31
N GLU A 18 3.53 -3.78 12.67
CA GLU A 18 2.66 -4.47 11.70
C GLU A 18 2.29 -3.45 10.64
N VAL A 19 2.78 -3.65 9.42
CA VAL A 19 2.29 -2.88 8.29
C VAL A 19 0.88 -3.43 8.09
N ASN A 20 -0.15 -2.65 8.43
CA ASN A 20 -1.54 -3.07 8.29
C ASN A 20 -1.77 -3.57 6.85
N THR A 21 -1.78 -4.88 6.69
CA THR A 21 -1.94 -5.54 5.39
C THR A 21 -3.40 -5.57 5.07
N LEU A 22 -3.77 -4.87 3.99
CA LEU A 22 -5.14 -4.81 3.52
C LEU A 22 -5.63 -6.19 3.08
N THR A 23 -6.85 -6.50 3.46
CA THR A 23 -7.65 -7.60 2.95
C THR A 23 -8.59 -7.09 1.86
N PRO A 24 -9.27 -7.96 1.10
CA PRO A 24 -10.28 -7.51 0.15
C PRO A 24 -11.39 -6.67 0.79
N ALA A 25 -11.70 -6.86 2.06
CA ALA A 25 -12.74 -6.09 2.76
C ALA A 25 -12.35 -4.61 2.97
N ASP A 26 -11.04 -4.31 2.98
CA ASP A 26 -10.51 -2.96 3.18
C ASP A 26 -10.45 -2.16 1.87
N ILE A 27 -10.82 -2.78 0.74
CA ILE A 27 -10.72 -2.22 -0.60
C ILE A 27 -12.11 -2.20 -1.25
N GLU A 28 -12.60 -1.01 -1.54
CA GLU A 28 -13.86 -0.78 -2.24
C GLU A 28 -13.60 -0.03 -3.54
N ILE A 29 -14.21 -0.50 -4.63
CA ILE A 29 -14.17 0.14 -5.94
C ILE A 29 -15.60 0.44 -6.33
N ALA A 30 -15.93 1.72 -6.51
CA ALA A 30 -17.27 2.16 -6.88
C ALA A 30 -17.19 3.48 -7.66
N ASP A 31 -17.95 3.60 -8.75
CA ASP A 31 -18.12 4.85 -9.50
C ASP A 31 -16.80 5.58 -9.85
N GLY A 32 -15.80 4.85 -10.31
CA GLY A 32 -14.49 5.39 -10.68
C GLY A 32 -13.62 5.86 -9.50
N THR A 33 -14.02 5.49 -8.28
CA THR A 33 -13.32 5.75 -7.03
C THR A 33 -12.75 4.47 -6.45
N VAL A 34 -11.55 4.56 -5.87
CA VAL A 34 -11.01 3.56 -4.94
C VAL A 34 -11.07 4.10 -3.53
N LYS A 35 -11.51 3.27 -2.60
CA LYS A 35 -11.31 3.45 -1.17
C LYS A 35 -10.40 2.34 -0.65
N ILE A 36 -9.35 2.75 0.05
CA ILE A 36 -8.37 1.89 0.70
C ILE A 36 -8.33 2.30 2.17
N ASP A 37 -8.82 1.44 3.07
CA ASP A 37 -9.00 1.78 4.50
C ASP A 37 -9.80 3.09 4.67
N LYS A 38 -9.16 4.17 5.16
CA LYS A 38 -9.76 5.49 5.37
C LYS A 38 -9.55 6.45 4.21
N ASP A 39 -8.68 6.10 3.29
CA ASP A 39 -8.29 6.94 2.17
C ASP A 39 -9.14 6.66 0.95
N ARG A 40 -9.45 7.72 0.18
CA ARG A 40 -10.26 7.66 -1.04
C ARG A 40 -9.62 8.51 -2.13
N PHE A 41 -9.57 8.00 -3.34
CA PHE A 41 -9.15 8.76 -4.53
C PHE A 41 -9.90 8.30 -5.79
N ASN A 42 -10.01 9.17 -6.79
CA ASN A 42 -10.55 8.78 -8.10
C ASN A 42 -9.46 8.22 -9.00
N PHE A 43 -9.78 7.28 -9.88
CA PHE A 43 -8.83 6.72 -10.85
C PHE A 43 -8.23 7.80 -11.76
N ARG A 44 -9.05 8.78 -12.18
CA ARG A 44 -8.65 9.91 -13.02
C ARG A 44 -7.64 10.85 -12.36
N ASP A 45 -7.58 10.84 -11.03
CA ASP A 45 -6.66 11.66 -10.27
C ASP A 45 -5.30 10.98 -10.10
N VAL A 46 -5.16 9.70 -10.46
CA VAL A 46 -3.90 8.97 -10.33
C VAL A 46 -2.91 9.41 -11.41
N ILE A 47 -1.79 9.98 -10.97
CA ILE A 47 -0.66 10.33 -11.85
C ILE A 47 0.15 9.07 -12.17
N VAL A 48 0.54 8.34 -11.14
CA VAL A 48 1.36 7.13 -11.21
C VAL A 48 0.91 6.15 -10.14
N ALA A 49 0.76 4.88 -10.51
CA ALA A 49 0.65 3.77 -9.60
C ALA A 49 1.78 2.76 -9.82
N SER A 50 2.35 2.26 -8.74
CA SER A 50 3.29 1.14 -8.74
C SER A 50 2.70 0.04 -7.86
N ILE A 51 2.43 -1.12 -8.45
CA ILE A 51 1.83 -2.26 -7.77
C ILE A 51 2.82 -3.42 -7.86
N ASN A 52 3.21 -3.94 -6.71
CA ASN A 52 4.12 -5.07 -6.60
C ASN A 52 3.38 -6.28 -6.06
N ASN A 53 3.11 -7.26 -6.91
CA ASN A 53 2.44 -8.52 -6.57
C ASN A 53 3.47 -9.60 -6.21
N ASP A 54 4.38 -9.30 -5.30
CA ASP A 54 5.32 -10.30 -4.79
C ASP A 54 4.62 -11.16 -3.76
N THR A 55 4.00 -12.21 -4.27
CA THR A 55 3.35 -13.25 -3.50
C THR A 55 4.40 -14.32 -3.22
N VAL A 56 5.22 -14.16 -2.17
CA VAL A 56 6.01 -15.30 -1.69
C VAL A 56 5.02 -16.25 -1.02
N LYS A 57 4.56 -17.23 -1.80
CA LYS A 57 3.51 -18.17 -1.40
C LYS A 57 3.71 -18.67 0.04
N GLY A 58 2.77 -18.33 0.92
CA GLY A 58 2.75 -18.79 2.31
C GLY A 58 3.29 -17.81 3.37
N ASP A 59 3.69 -16.60 3.01
CA ASP A 59 4.04 -15.54 3.98
C ASP A 59 2.85 -14.63 4.38
N GLY A 60 1.70 -14.80 3.72
CA GLY A 60 0.46 -14.05 3.96
C GLY A 60 0.44 -12.65 3.36
N VAL A 61 1.50 -12.24 2.63
CA VAL A 61 1.60 -10.94 1.96
C VAL A 61 1.41 -11.17 0.46
N GLY A 62 0.40 -10.51 -0.10
CA GLY A 62 0.13 -10.53 -1.54
C GLY A 62 0.88 -9.44 -2.30
N GLY A 63 1.39 -8.42 -1.59
CA GLY A 63 2.20 -7.39 -2.17
C GLY A 63 2.11 -6.02 -1.50
N SER A 64 2.59 -5.02 -2.24
CA SER A 64 2.59 -3.62 -1.86
C SER A 64 2.23 -2.72 -3.04
N ALA A 65 1.53 -1.63 -2.77
CA ALA A 65 1.17 -0.62 -3.77
C ALA A 65 1.55 0.78 -3.30
N LEU A 66 1.91 1.63 -4.27
CA LEU A 66 2.02 3.07 -4.10
C LEU A 66 1.18 3.76 -5.18
N PHE A 67 0.33 4.68 -4.76
CA PHE A 67 -0.46 5.53 -5.65
C PHE A 67 -0.10 6.99 -5.41
N LYS A 68 0.27 7.70 -6.48
CA LYS A 68 0.47 9.14 -6.44
C LYS A 68 -0.70 9.80 -7.17
N THR A 69 -1.48 10.61 -6.46
CA THR A 69 -2.67 11.27 -7.00
C THR A 69 -2.50 12.78 -7.06
N ARG A 70 -3.37 13.42 -7.83
CA ARG A 70 -3.50 14.86 -8.01
C ARG A 70 -4.96 15.24 -7.91
N GLU A 71 -5.33 15.87 -6.80
CA GLU A 71 -6.68 16.37 -6.58
C GLU A 71 -6.73 17.88 -6.84
N PHE A 72 -7.73 18.32 -7.59
CA PHE A 72 -8.03 19.74 -7.79
C PHE A 72 -9.09 20.19 -6.80
N LEU A 73 -8.75 21.19 -6.00
CA LEU A 73 -9.67 21.84 -5.09
C LEU A 73 -10.52 22.88 -5.82
N THR A 74 -11.70 23.16 -5.28
CA THR A 74 -12.66 24.16 -5.80
C THR A 74 -12.11 25.58 -5.89
N ASN A 75 -10.99 25.88 -5.20
CA ASN A 75 -10.28 27.16 -5.29
C ASN A 75 -9.16 27.18 -6.34
N GLY A 76 -9.11 26.18 -7.23
CA GLY A 76 -8.08 26.06 -8.27
C GLY A 76 -6.71 25.59 -7.76
N ARG A 77 -6.58 25.29 -6.46
CA ARG A 77 -5.35 24.71 -5.90
C ARG A 77 -5.30 23.22 -6.20
N MET A 78 -4.09 22.74 -6.42
CA MET A 78 -3.81 21.33 -6.67
C MET A 78 -3.09 20.72 -5.46
N ILE A 79 -3.58 19.58 -4.97
CA ILE A 79 -2.94 18.81 -3.91
C ILE A 79 -2.43 17.49 -4.49
N GLN A 80 -1.18 17.15 -4.18
CA GLN A 80 -0.65 15.82 -4.45
C GLN A 80 -0.71 14.98 -3.17
N LYS A 81 -1.24 13.77 -3.28
CA LYS A 81 -1.23 12.78 -2.19
C LYS A 81 -0.48 11.54 -2.66
N VAL A 82 0.13 10.86 -1.70
CA VAL A 82 0.82 9.59 -1.91
C VAL A 82 0.23 8.59 -0.95
N TYR A 83 -0.41 7.57 -1.50
CA TYR A 83 -0.96 6.44 -0.77
C TYR A 83 0.00 5.28 -0.87
N LYS A 84 0.23 4.60 0.24
CA LYS A 84 1.12 3.44 0.34
C LYS A 84 0.39 2.36 1.12
N ALA A 85 0.33 1.16 0.58
CA ALA A 85 -0.43 0.07 1.19
C ALA A 85 0.27 -1.27 0.99
N THR A 86 0.25 -2.13 2.00
CA THR A 86 0.50 -3.57 1.83
C THR A 86 -0.83 -4.29 1.72
N PHE A 87 -0.88 -5.41 1.02
CA PHE A 87 -2.10 -6.20 0.83
C PHE A 87 -1.81 -7.70 0.86
N ASN A 88 -2.79 -8.50 1.24
CA ASN A 88 -2.66 -9.97 1.31
C ASN A 88 -2.87 -10.61 -0.07
N GLU A 89 -2.65 -11.93 -0.18
CA GLU A 89 -2.77 -12.67 -1.44
C GLU A 89 -4.17 -12.53 -2.06
N GLU A 90 -5.22 -12.49 -1.25
CA GLU A 90 -6.61 -12.35 -1.72
C GLU A 90 -6.88 -10.95 -2.30
N ALA A 91 -6.29 -9.91 -1.69
CA ALA A 91 -6.41 -8.52 -2.12
C ALA A 91 -5.56 -8.19 -3.36
N ALA A 92 -4.59 -9.04 -3.71
CA ALA A 92 -3.77 -8.86 -4.92
C ALA A 92 -4.60 -8.81 -6.20
N VAL A 93 -5.69 -9.59 -6.27
CA VAL A 93 -6.62 -9.57 -7.41
C VAL A 93 -7.27 -8.19 -7.54
N LYS A 94 -7.79 -7.64 -6.44
CA LYS A 94 -8.38 -6.29 -6.42
C LYS A 94 -7.37 -5.21 -6.82
N MET A 95 -6.10 -5.35 -6.42
CA MET A 95 -5.06 -4.40 -6.83
C MET A 95 -4.77 -4.46 -8.33
N ASN A 96 -4.84 -5.63 -8.95
CA ASN A 96 -4.74 -5.75 -10.40
C ASN A 96 -5.91 -5.06 -11.11
N ASP A 97 -7.13 -5.22 -10.59
CA ASP A 97 -8.32 -4.56 -11.15
C ASP A 97 -8.23 -3.03 -10.99
N ILE A 98 -7.81 -2.53 -9.83
CA ILE A 98 -7.47 -1.12 -9.62
C ILE A 98 -6.45 -0.64 -10.65
N GLY A 99 -5.40 -1.43 -10.89
CA GLY A 99 -4.38 -1.10 -11.89
C GLY A 99 -4.96 -0.95 -13.30
N ARG A 100 -5.86 -1.84 -13.71
CA ARG A 100 -6.53 -1.75 -15.02
C ARG A 100 -7.41 -0.51 -15.12
N GLU A 101 -8.26 -0.27 -14.14
CA GLU A 101 -9.17 0.89 -14.09
C GLU A 101 -8.40 2.23 -14.12
N ILE A 102 -7.22 2.30 -13.49
CA ILE A 102 -6.34 3.47 -13.57
C ILE A 102 -5.82 3.67 -15.00
N VAL A 103 -5.39 2.60 -15.67
CA VAL A 103 -4.93 2.67 -17.07
C VAL A 103 -6.08 3.13 -17.98
N ASP A 104 -7.28 2.58 -17.80
CA ASP A 104 -8.46 2.95 -18.58
C ASP A 104 -8.89 4.40 -18.34
N ALA A 105 -8.64 4.93 -17.13
CA ALA A 105 -8.82 6.34 -16.80
C ALA A 105 -7.70 7.26 -17.33
N GLY A 106 -6.67 6.72 -17.99
CA GLY A 106 -5.55 7.45 -18.58
C GLY A 106 -4.33 7.64 -17.65
N GLY A 107 -4.31 6.97 -16.49
CA GLY A 107 -3.19 6.99 -15.55
C GLY A 107 -2.06 6.04 -15.95
N SER A 108 -0.89 6.23 -15.35
CA SER A 108 0.28 5.36 -15.57
C SER A 108 0.39 4.31 -14.47
N VAL A 109 0.36 3.03 -14.83
CA VAL A 109 0.51 1.92 -13.87
C VAL A 109 1.70 1.05 -14.23
N LYS A 110 2.52 0.73 -13.23
CA LYS A 110 3.56 -0.28 -13.33
C LYS A 110 3.25 -1.43 -12.39
N ILE A 111 2.96 -2.60 -12.97
CA ILE A 111 2.79 -3.85 -12.22
C ILE A 111 4.11 -4.62 -12.26
N THR A 112 4.62 -5.03 -11.10
CA THR A 112 5.85 -5.82 -10.96
C THR A 112 5.67 -6.98 -9.99
N SER A 113 6.62 -7.92 -10.02
CA SER A 113 6.75 -8.99 -9.04
C SER A 113 8.22 -9.08 -8.63
N ILE A 114 8.70 -8.06 -7.91
CA ILE A 114 10.05 -8.00 -7.35
C ILE A 114 9.96 -8.21 -5.83
N ASN A 115 11.06 -8.60 -5.20
CA ASN A 115 11.10 -8.76 -3.74
C ASN A 115 10.42 -7.58 -2.99
N ASP A 116 9.38 -7.88 -2.22
CA ASP A 116 8.50 -6.89 -1.60
C ASP A 116 9.21 -6.04 -0.56
N MET A 117 10.18 -6.62 0.16
CA MET A 117 11.01 -5.83 1.07
C MET A 117 11.84 -4.79 0.31
N ALA A 118 12.37 -5.11 -0.87
CA ALA A 118 13.08 -4.16 -1.70
C ALA A 118 12.14 -3.05 -2.22
N PHE A 119 10.92 -3.42 -2.65
CA PHE A 119 9.89 -2.46 -3.05
C PHE A 119 9.52 -1.51 -1.89
N ARG A 120 9.18 -2.04 -0.72
CA ARG A 120 8.86 -1.24 0.48
C ARG A 120 10.03 -0.36 0.89
N ARG A 121 11.28 -0.86 0.85
CA ARG A 121 12.47 -0.02 1.14
C ARG A 121 12.64 1.15 0.17
N ALA A 122 12.21 1.00 -1.08
CA ALA A 122 12.30 2.04 -2.10
C ALA A 122 11.16 3.08 -1.97
N PHE A 123 9.96 2.64 -1.62
CA PHE A 123 8.75 3.46 -1.72
C PHE A 123 8.12 3.86 -0.38
N PHE A 124 8.37 3.14 0.72
CA PHE A 124 7.70 3.32 2.03
C PHE A 124 8.54 4.09 3.06
N ARG A 125 9.71 4.62 2.66
CA ARG A 125 10.48 5.57 3.49
C ARG A 125 9.71 6.84 3.78
#